data_AF-A0A2V7GUF0-F1
#
_entry.id   AF-A0A2V7GUF0-F1
#
_cell.length_a   1.000
_cell.length_b   1.000
_cell.length_c   1.000
_cell.angle_alpha   90.00
_cell.angle_beta   90.00
_cell.angle_gamma   90.00
#
_symmetry.space_group_name_H-M   'P 1'
#
loop_
_entity.id
_entity.type
_entity.pdbx_description
1 polymer ?
#
loop_
_entity_poly.entity_id
_entity_poly.type
_entity_poly.pdbx_seq_one_letter_code
_entity_poly.pdbx_strand_id
1 'polypeptide(L)'
;MMESPQAAWRAAVLLALSSLGAAGRAAAQTVPVPVVDPARLKADTATRTAEFELIAGLTGLNGALNFNGFRDGGLTLTVPKAWTVAVHFRNHDGMLPHSAEVIADVRPIPLQPQPPAFDRAFTLKLAEGLPPEATDDFRFIANREGTFLIYCGVPGHGAAGMWIRLVVSGSARLPKLGATPAGR
;
A
#
# COMPACT_ATOMS: atom_id res chain seq x y z
N MET A 1 2.92 51.47 68.56
CA MET A 1 4.35 51.68 68.83
C MET A 1 5.10 50.88 67.79
N MET A 2 5.48 51.55 66.69
CA MET A 2 6.86 52.02 66.40
C MET A 2 7.61 50.89 65.66
N GLU A 3 8.21 51.05 64.49
CA GLU A 3 8.49 52.22 63.63
C GLU A 3 8.86 51.67 62.23
N SER A 4 8.54 52.42 61.17
CA SER A 4 9.19 52.38 59.84
C SER A 4 10.45 53.29 59.88
N PRO A 5 11.21 53.66 58.80
CA PRO A 5 10.95 53.50 57.35
C PRO A 5 12.20 53.34 56.42
N GLN A 6 11.94 53.48 55.12
CA GLN A 6 12.78 53.99 54.01
C GLN A 6 13.60 52.98 53.19
N ALA A 7 13.72 53.10 51.86
CA ALA A 7 13.00 53.85 50.84
C ALA A 7 13.48 53.41 49.43
N ALA A 8 12.54 53.42 48.48
CA ALA A 8 12.67 53.70 47.03
C ALA A 8 13.62 52.80 46.19
N TRP A 9 13.28 52.40 44.96
CA TRP A 9 13.26 53.27 43.77
C TRP A 9 12.21 52.84 42.73
N ARG A 10 11.78 53.83 41.95
CA ARG A 10 10.82 53.76 40.83
C ARG A 10 11.44 53.08 39.60
N ALA A 11 10.63 52.33 38.86
CA ALA A 11 10.59 52.41 37.39
C ALA A 11 9.31 51.74 36.86
N ALA A 12 8.42 52.54 36.27
CA ALA A 12 7.39 52.04 35.40
C ALA A 12 8.00 51.78 34.01
N VAL A 13 7.79 50.58 33.46
CA VAL A 13 8.01 50.31 32.05
C VAL A 13 6.77 49.58 31.53
N LEU A 14 5.98 50.30 30.74
CA LEU A 14 4.97 49.73 29.86
C LEU A 14 5.71 49.14 28.65
N LEU A 15 5.63 47.81 28.49
CA LEU A 15 5.98 47.13 27.24
C LEU A 15 4.74 46.43 26.72
N ALA A 16 4.04 47.11 25.83
CA ALA A 16 3.16 46.46 24.88
C ALA A 16 4.04 45.75 23.84
N LEU A 17 3.98 44.43 23.78
CA LEU A 17 4.43 43.68 22.62
C LEU A 17 3.34 42.71 22.16
N SER A 18 2.75 43.11 21.04
CA SER A 18 1.93 42.31 20.15
C SER A 18 2.73 41.09 19.68
N SER A 19 2.35 39.88 20.09
CA SER A 19 2.86 38.66 19.44
C SER A 19 2.00 38.36 18.21
N LEU A 20 2.55 38.72 17.05
CA LEU A 20 2.12 38.26 15.74
C LEU A 20 2.09 36.72 15.69
N GLY A 21 1.04 36.19 15.05
CA GLY A 21 0.87 34.77 14.83
C GLY A 21 2.00 34.15 13.99
N ALA A 22 2.62 33.11 14.53
CA ALA A 22 3.44 32.20 13.76
C ALA A 22 2.54 31.08 13.22
N ALA A 23 1.92 31.31 12.05
CA ALA A 23 1.37 30.22 11.26
C ALA A 23 2.54 29.41 10.69
N GLY A 24 2.96 28.38 11.41
CA GLY A 24 3.92 27.40 10.93
C GLY A 24 3.36 26.73 9.68
N ARG A 25 3.97 27.00 8.51
CA ARG A 25 3.73 26.21 7.30
C ARG A 25 4.24 24.80 7.58
N ALA A 26 3.32 23.87 7.86
CA ALA A 26 3.63 22.44 7.77
C ALA A 26 4.06 22.17 6.32
N ALA A 27 5.36 21.94 6.11
CA ALA A 27 5.84 21.45 4.84
C ALA A 27 5.19 20.09 4.61
N ALA A 28 4.35 19.98 3.58
CA ALA A 28 3.86 18.69 3.13
C ALA A 28 5.08 17.85 2.78
N GLN A 29 5.40 16.85 3.61
CA GLN A 29 6.44 15.89 3.30
C GLN A 29 6.00 15.16 2.03
N THR A 30 6.65 15.45 0.91
CA THR A 30 6.47 14.68 -0.32
C THR A 30 6.95 13.27 -0.04
N VAL A 31 6.01 12.36 0.23
CA VAL A 31 6.31 10.92 0.33
C VAL A 31 6.90 10.51 -1.02
N PRO A 32 8.16 10.03 -1.07
CA PRO A 32 8.74 9.57 -2.33
C PRO A 32 7.85 8.50 -2.94
N VAL A 33 7.55 8.62 -4.23
CA VAL A 33 6.84 7.56 -4.96
C VAL A 33 7.74 6.32 -4.93
N PRO A 34 7.22 5.15 -4.49
CA PRO A 34 7.99 3.93 -4.53
C PRO A 34 8.49 3.64 -5.95
N VAL A 35 9.74 3.21 -6.07
CA VAL A 35 10.33 2.87 -7.37
C VAL A 35 9.89 1.46 -7.75
N VAL A 36 9.44 1.28 -8.99
CA VAL A 36 9.12 -0.05 -9.51
C VAL A 36 10.41 -0.84 -9.66
N ASP A 37 10.52 -1.96 -8.97
CA ASP A 37 11.62 -2.91 -9.12
C ASP A 37 11.27 -3.95 -10.22
N PRO A 38 11.91 -3.88 -11.40
CA PRO A 38 11.62 -4.81 -12.48
C PRO A 38 12.05 -6.25 -12.15
N ALA A 39 12.95 -6.46 -11.19
CA ALA A 39 13.38 -7.81 -10.80
C ALA A 39 12.26 -8.64 -10.15
N ARG A 40 11.19 -7.97 -9.69
CA ARG A 40 10.01 -8.59 -9.07
C ARG A 40 9.07 -9.24 -10.09
N LEU A 41 9.35 -9.13 -11.38
CA LEU A 41 8.55 -9.75 -12.44
C LEU A 41 9.45 -10.44 -13.46
N LYS A 42 9.22 -11.73 -13.67
CA LYS A 42 9.87 -12.51 -14.72
C LYS A 42 8.83 -13.06 -15.69
N ALA A 43 9.20 -13.11 -16.96
CA ALA A 43 8.38 -13.69 -18.01
C ALA A 43 9.02 -14.98 -18.53
N ASP A 44 8.33 -16.10 -18.36
CA ASP A 44 8.65 -17.35 -19.06
C ASP A 44 7.74 -17.45 -20.29
N THR A 45 8.30 -17.13 -21.45
CA THR A 45 7.57 -17.18 -22.73
C THR A 45 7.36 -18.59 -23.25
N ALA A 46 8.15 -19.57 -22.80
CA ALA A 46 8.01 -20.96 -23.22
C ALA A 46 6.76 -21.59 -22.58
N THR A 47 6.54 -21.32 -21.29
CA THR A 47 5.36 -21.82 -20.56
C THR A 47 4.21 -20.81 -20.49
N ARG A 48 4.40 -19.57 -20.99
CA ARG A 48 3.45 -18.44 -20.87
C ARG A 48 3.11 -18.16 -19.41
N THR A 49 4.15 -18.02 -18.60
CA THR A 49 4.04 -17.76 -17.16
C THR A 49 4.62 -16.39 -16.82
N ALA A 50 3.86 -15.59 -16.07
CA ALA A 50 4.34 -14.40 -15.39
C ALA A 50 4.63 -14.78 -13.94
N GLU A 51 5.90 -14.79 -13.54
CA GLU A 51 6.29 -14.98 -12.13
C GLU A 51 6.42 -13.62 -11.47
N PHE A 52 5.59 -13.38 -10.46
CA PHE A 52 5.48 -12.09 -9.80
C PHE A 52 5.74 -12.24 -8.29
N GLU A 53 6.73 -11.52 -7.78
CA GLU A 53 7.00 -11.42 -6.35
C GLU A 53 6.13 -10.34 -5.72
N LEU A 54 5.24 -10.74 -4.82
CA LEU A 54 4.33 -9.87 -4.09
C LEU A 54 4.73 -9.82 -2.62
N ILE A 55 5.28 -8.69 -2.20
CA ILE A 55 5.78 -8.48 -0.84
C ILE A 55 4.83 -7.54 -0.11
N ALA A 56 4.14 -8.07 0.89
CA ALA A 56 3.35 -7.27 1.81
C ALA A 56 4.25 -6.57 2.83
N GLY A 57 3.96 -5.31 3.15
CA GLY A 57 4.72 -4.58 4.17
C GLY A 57 6.17 -4.33 3.82
N LEU A 58 6.52 -4.18 2.53
CA LEU A 58 7.91 -3.97 2.10
C LEU A 58 8.54 -2.71 2.73
N THR A 59 7.71 -1.70 3.01
CA THR A 59 8.13 -0.44 3.64
C THR A 59 7.18 -0.06 4.77
N GLY A 60 7.56 0.90 5.61
CA GLY A 60 6.67 1.47 6.64
C GLY A 60 5.54 2.36 6.10
N LEU A 61 5.40 2.54 4.77
CA LEU A 61 4.35 3.36 4.18
C LEU A 61 2.96 2.87 4.62
N ASN A 62 2.11 3.82 5.03
CA ASN A 62 0.72 3.56 5.45
C ASN A 62 0.64 2.56 6.61
N GLY A 63 1.57 2.64 7.57
CA GLY A 63 1.66 1.67 8.66
C GLY A 63 1.92 0.26 8.15
N ALA A 64 2.77 0.14 7.12
CA ALA A 64 3.10 -1.09 6.39
C ALA A 64 1.95 -1.74 5.58
N LEU A 65 0.80 -1.09 5.46
CA LEU A 65 -0.29 -1.50 4.57
C LEU A 65 0.01 -1.16 3.10
N ASN A 66 0.91 -1.93 2.49
CA ASN A 66 1.33 -1.81 1.10
C ASN A 66 1.73 -3.17 0.49
N PHE A 67 1.68 -3.24 -0.84
CA PHE A 67 2.30 -4.29 -1.63
C PHE A 67 3.45 -3.72 -2.46
N ASN A 68 4.64 -4.29 -2.30
CA ASN A 68 5.88 -3.86 -2.96
C ASN A 68 6.18 -2.37 -2.73
N GLY A 69 5.75 -1.81 -1.59
CA GLY A 69 5.86 -0.38 -1.28
C GLY A 69 4.70 0.47 -1.80
N PHE A 70 3.79 -0.07 -2.61
CA PHE A 70 2.67 0.66 -3.22
C PHE A 70 1.33 0.39 -2.51
N ARG A 71 0.42 1.36 -2.63
CA ARG A 71 -0.93 1.32 -2.06
C ARG A 71 -1.91 2.07 -2.97
N ASP A 72 -3.21 1.95 -2.72
CA ASP A 72 -4.29 2.63 -3.46
C ASP A 72 -4.16 2.44 -4.99
N GLY A 73 -3.72 1.26 -5.44
CA GLY A 73 -3.51 0.97 -6.85
C GLY A 73 -2.23 1.56 -7.45
N GLY A 74 -1.32 2.11 -6.64
CA GLY A 74 -0.10 2.79 -7.10
C GLY A 74 0.84 1.95 -7.97
N LEU A 75 0.66 0.63 -8.01
CA LEU A 75 1.34 -0.30 -8.91
C LEU A 75 0.31 -1.02 -9.77
N THR A 76 0.65 -1.25 -11.04
CA THR A 76 -0.13 -2.08 -11.95
C THR A 76 0.73 -3.21 -12.51
N LEU A 77 0.28 -4.45 -12.30
CA LEU A 77 0.73 -5.63 -13.03
C LEU A 77 -0.14 -5.79 -14.27
N THR A 78 0.44 -5.67 -15.46
CA THR A 78 -0.23 -6.03 -16.71
C THR A 78 0.25 -7.40 -17.16
N VAL A 79 -0.66 -8.31 -17.50
CA VAL A 79 -0.34 -9.65 -18.03
C VAL A 79 -1.11 -9.91 -19.34
N PRO A 80 -0.53 -10.69 -20.27
CA PRO A 80 -1.26 -11.16 -21.43
C PRO A 80 -2.41 -12.09 -21.01
N LYS A 81 -3.52 -12.04 -21.76
CA LYS A 81 -4.61 -13.01 -21.61
C LYS A 81 -4.10 -14.45 -21.84
N ALA A 82 -4.70 -15.39 -21.10
CA ALA A 82 -4.42 -16.82 -21.16
C ALA A 82 -2.99 -17.20 -20.73
N TRP A 83 -2.27 -16.29 -20.06
CA TRP A 83 -1.04 -16.64 -19.34
C TRP A 83 -1.36 -17.14 -17.94
N THR A 84 -0.49 -18.01 -17.44
CA THR A 84 -0.44 -18.34 -16.01
C THR A 84 0.21 -17.17 -15.28
N VAL A 85 -0.39 -16.73 -14.20
CA VAL A 85 0.21 -15.78 -13.26
C VAL A 85 0.57 -16.57 -12.01
N ALA A 86 1.87 -16.67 -11.74
CA ALA A 86 2.40 -17.27 -10.52
C ALA A 86 2.84 -16.17 -9.57
N VAL A 87 2.14 -16.06 -8.44
CA VAL A 87 2.41 -15.04 -7.43
C VAL A 87 3.14 -15.69 -6.27
N HIS A 88 4.33 -15.19 -5.98
CA HIS A 88 5.14 -15.56 -4.83
C HIS A 88 4.93 -14.53 -3.73
N PHE A 89 4.08 -14.87 -2.77
CA PHE A 89 3.71 -13.95 -1.70
C PHE A 89 4.63 -14.12 -0.49
N ARG A 90 5.12 -12.99 0.02
CA ARG A 90 5.82 -12.92 1.31
C ARG A 90 5.24 -11.80 2.15
N ASN A 91 4.89 -12.10 3.40
CA ASN A 91 4.65 -11.07 4.39
C ASN A 91 5.99 -10.59 4.96
N HIS A 92 6.45 -9.39 4.59
CA HIS A 92 7.65 -8.79 5.18
C HIS A 92 7.35 -7.93 6.42
N ASP A 93 6.08 -7.64 6.69
CA ASP A 93 5.72 -6.86 7.86
C ASP A 93 6.18 -7.61 9.13
N GLY A 94 6.84 -6.90 10.04
CA GLY A 94 7.34 -7.46 11.30
C GLY A 94 6.27 -7.65 12.38
N MET A 95 5.05 -7.17 12.15
CA MET A 95 3.97 -7.08 13.15
C MET A 95 2.62 -7.52 12.61
N LEU A 96 2.19 -7.03 11.44
CA LEU A 96 0.84 -7.26 10.94
C LEU A 96 0.75 -8.55 10.10
N PRO A 97 -0.35 -9.32 10.23
CA PRO A 97 -0.62 -10.38 9.29
C PRO A 97 -1.14 -9.82 7.97
N HIS A 98 -0.74 -10.42 6.86
CA HIS A 98 -1.15 -10.01 5.52
C HIS A 98 -1.49 -11.21 4.65
N SER A 99 -2.41 -11.01 3.70
CA SER A 99 -2.80 -12.00 2.70
C SER A 99 -2.91 -11.31 1.34
N ALA A 100 -3.20 -12.09 0.29
CA ALA A 100 -3.50 -11.55 -1.02
C ALA A 100 -4.56 -12.38 -1.74
N GLU A 101 -5.47 -11.69 -2.42
CA GLU A 101 -6.40 -12.27 -3.40
C GLU A 101 -6.55 -11.36 -4.60
N VAL A 102 -6.93 -11.94 -5.74
CA VAL A 102 -7.34 -11.16 -6.91
C VAL A 102 -8.86 -11.04 -6.90
N ILE A 103 -9.39 -9.82 -6.92
CA ILE A 103 -10.83 -9.54 -6.88
C ILE A 103 -11.26 -8.65 -8.06
N ALA A 104 -12.57 -8.56 -8.30
CA ALA A 104 -13.11 -7.60 -9.26
C ALA A 104 -12.78 -6.15 -8.84
N ASP A 105 -12.62 -5.25 -9.81
CA ASP A 105 -12.42 -3.82 -9.56
C ASP A 105 -13.73 -3.16 -9.10
N VAL A 106 -14.01 -3.24 -7.79
CA VAL A 106 -15.25 -2.78 -7.16
C VAL A 106 -15.02 -1.54 -6.29
N ARG A 107 -16.04 -0.68 -6.19
CA ARG A 107 -16.05 0.48 -5.29
C ARG A 107 -17.37 0.52 -4.49
N PRO A 108 -17.33 0.91 -3.20
CA PRO A 108 -16.14 1.16 -2.38
C PRO A 108 -15.28 -0.10 -2.19
N ILE A 109 -14.01 0.08 -1.84
CA ILE A 109 -13.12 -1.06 -1.59
C ILE A 109 -13.66 -1.89 -0.40
N PRO A 110 -13.83 -3.23 -0.54
CA PRO A 110 -14.45 -4.05 0.48
C PRO A 110 -13.67 -4.08 1.80
N LEU A 111 -14.41 -4.29 2.91
CA LEU A 111 -13.85 -4.48 4.24
C LEU A 111 -13.46 -5.93 4.55
N GLN A 112 -13.88 -6.88 3.73
CA GLN A 112 -13.76 -8.33 3.95
C GLN A 112 -13.25 -9.01 2.67
N PRO A 113 -12.65 -10.22 2.77
CA PRO A 113 -12.33 -11.02 1.60
C PRO A 113 -13.53 -11.16 0.65
N GLN A 114 -13.26 -11.26 -0.63
CA GLN A 114 -14.27 -11.44 -1.68
C GLN A 114 -14.11 -12.79 -2.37
N PRO A 115 -15.12 -13.23 -3.14
CA PRO A 115 -14.90 -14.32 -4.09
C PRO A 115 -13.75 -13.96 -5.04
N PRO A 116 -12.75 -14.83 -5.21
CA PRO A 116 -11.61 -14.53 -6.06
C PRO A 116 -12.08 -14.40 -7.51
N ALA A 117 -11.55 -13.39 -8.20
CA ALA A 117 -11.83 -13.15 -9.60
C ALA A 117 -11.44 -14.36 -10.45
N PHE A 118 -10.29 -14.98 -10.20
CA PHE A 118 -9.86 -16.17 -10.93
C PHE A 118 -9.74 -17.34 -9.97
N ASP A 119 -9.99 -18.55 -10.49
CA ASP A 119 -9.84 -19.77 -9.70
C ASP A 119 -8.45 -19.83 -9.09
N ARG A 120 -8.40 -20.10 -7.77
CA ARG A 120 -7.17 -20.21 -6.98
C ARG A 120 -6.30 -18.94 -6.93
N ALA A 121 -6.85 -17.77 -7.26
CA ALA A 121 -6.11 -16.51 -7.21
C ALA A 121 -6.07 -15.90 -5.80
N PHE A 122 -5.63 -16.67 -4.81
CA PHE A 122 -5.58 -16.26 -3.40
C PHE A 122 -4.55 -17.05 -2.58
N THR A 123 -4.02 -16.42 -1.54
CA THR A 123 -3.29 -17.08 -0.43
C THR A 123 -4.26 -17.79 0.51
N LEU A 124 -3.91 -18.91 1.13
CA LEU A 124 -4.85 -19.77 1.87
C LEU A 124 -5.51 -19.13 3.10
N LYS A 125 -4.81 -18.27 3.85
CA LYS A 125 -5.30 -17.62 5.08
C LYS A 125 -5.74 -16.18 4.79
N LEU A 126 -6.84 -15.99 4.08
CA LEU A 126 -7.24 -14.65 3.62
C LEU A 126 -7.61 -13.70 4.75
N ALA A 127 -8.58 -14.08 5.60
CA ALA A 127 -9.06 -13.23 6.67
C ALA A 127 -8.07 -13.15 7.83
N GLU A 128 -7.46 -14.28 8.19
CA GLU A 128 -6.48 -14.37 9.28
C GLU A 128 -5.14 -13.74 8.90
N GLY A 129 -4.79 -13.78 7.62
CA GLY A 129 -3.48 -13.41 7.11
C GLY A 129 -2.39 -14.44 7.41
N LEU A 130 -1.29 -14.31 6.68
CA LEU A 130 -0.03 -14.97 7.00
C LEU A 130 0.69 -14.16 8.09
N PRO A 131 1.27 -14.81 9.11
CA PRO A 131 2.05 -14.12 10.13
C PRO A 131 3.29 -13.45 9.54
N PRO A 132 3.97 -12.56 10.30
CA PRO A 132 5.24 -11.97 9.90
C PRO A 132 6.22 -12.98 9.31
N GLU A 133 6.90 -12.59 8.23
CA GLU A 133 7.93 -13.35 7.52
C GLU A 133 7.47 -14.64 6.82
N ALA A 134 6.19 -15.03 6.97
CA ALA A 134 5.65 -16.20 6.29
C ALA A 134 5.40 -15.94 4.80
N THR A 135 5.40 -17.04 4.05
CA THR A 135 5.24 -17.06 2.59
C THR A 135 4.08 -17.98 2.20
N ASP A 136 3.44 -17.67 1.07
CA ASP A 136 2.49 -18.54 0.38
C ASP A 136 2.59 -18.27 -1.12
N ASP A 137 2.26 -19.26 -1.92
CA ASP A 137 2.31 -19.15 -3.38
C ASP A 137 0.93 -19.48 -3.95
N PHE A 138 0.46 -18.66 -4.88
CA PHE A 138 -0.77 -18.95 -5.61
C PHE A 138 -0.60 -18.75 -7.11
N ARG A 139 -1.38 -19.51 -7.87
CA ARG A 139 -1.30 -19.52 -9.33
C ARG A 139 -2.70 -19.54 -9.92
N PHE A 140 -2.92 -18.74 -10.94
CA PHE A 140 -4.18 -18.68 -11.68
C PHE A 140 -3.94 -18.43 -13.17
N ILE A 141 -4.95 -18.74 -13.98
CA ILE A 141 -4.93 -18.42 -15.42
C ILE A 141 -5.68 -17.11 -15.62
N ALA A 142 -5.04 -16.13 -16.25
CA ALA A 142 -5.64 -14.85 -16.62
C ALA A 142 -6.58 -15.01 -17.84
N ASN A 143 -7.66 -15.78 -17.67
CA ASN A 143 -8.51 -16.27 -18.76
C ASN A 143 -9.53 -15.25 -19.31
N ARG A 144 -9.69 -14.11 -18.64
CA ARG A 144 -10.57 -13.02 -19.08
C ARG A 144 -9.88 -11.66 -18.99
N GLU A 145 -10.14 -10.83 -19.98
CA GLU A 145 -9.61 -9.47 -20.05
C GLU A 145 -10.32 -8.54 -19.07
N GLY A 146 -9.64 -7.49 -18.64
CA GLY A 146 -10.21 -6.48 -17.76
C GLY A 146 -9.21 -5.97 -16.71
N THR A 147 -9.74 -5.12 -15.83
CA THR A 147 -9.03 -4.60 -14.67
C THR A 147 -9.56 -5.25 -13.40
N PHE A 148 -8.64 -5.63 -12.53
CA PHE A 148 -8.86 -6.34 -11.28
C PHE A 148 -7.97 -5.72 -10.20
N LEU A 149 -8.20 -6.09 -8.95
CA LEU A 149 -7.37 -5.69 -7.83
C LEU A 149 -6.62 -6.90 -7.29
N ILE A 150 -5.34 -6.73 -6.99
CA ILE A 150 -4.62 -7.62 -6.05
C ILE A 150 -4.75 -6.93 -4.69
N TYR A 151 -5.50 -7.55 -3.79
CA TYR A 151 -6.07 -6.95 -2.59
C TYR A 151 -5.69 -7.77 -1.35
N CYS A 152 -5.42 -7.11 -0.22
CA CYS A 152 -5.20 -7.80 1.05
C CYS A 152 -6.53 -8.17 1.71
N GLY A 153 -6.75 -9.48 1.87
CA GLY A 153 -7.97 -10.08 2.41
C GLY A 153 -8.17 -9.87 3.91
N VAL A 154 -7.14 -9.46 4.65
CA VAL A 154 -7.28 -9.23 6.10
C VAL A 154 -8.30 -8.10 6.34
N PRO A 155 -9.31 -8.28 7.21
CA PRO A 155 -10.40 -7.32 7.38
C PRO A 155 -9.93 -5.88 7.53
N GLY A 156 -10.45 -5.00 6.67
CA GLY A 156 -10.13 -3.57 6.66
C GLY A 156 -8.81 -3.18 5.96
N HIS A 157 -7.86 -4.09 5.74
CA HIS A 157 -6.54 -3.74 5.17
C HIS A 157 -6.66 -3.17 3.77
N GLY A 158 -7.40 -3.83 2.88
CA GLY A 158 -7.57 -3.32 1.54
C GLY A 158 -8.41 -2.03 1.50
N ALA A 159 -9.43 -1.89 2.36
CA ALA A 159 -10.17 -0.62 2.51
C ALA A 159 -9.28 0.54 3.02
N ALA A 160 -8.25 0.22 3.82
CA ALA A 160 -7.21 1.15 4.24
C ALA A 160 -6.14 1.40 3.15
N GLY A 161 -6.30 0.82 1.96
CA GLY A 161 -5.49 1.10 0.77
C GLY A 161 -4.53 -0.01 0.36
N MET A 162 -4.55 -1.18 1.02
CA MET A 162 -3.62 -2.27 0.73
C MET A 162 -4.05 -3.09 -0.50
N TRP A 163 -3.88 -2.49 -1.66
CA TRP A 163 -4.14 -3.12 -2.95
C TRP A 163 -3.35 -2.47 -4.09
N ILE A 164 -3.09 -3.26 -5.12
CA ILE A 164 -2.48 -2.86 -6.40
C ILE A 164 -3.37 -3.34 -7.56
N ARG A 165 -3.13 -2.88 -8.78
CA ARG A 165 -3.96 -3.22 -9.94
C ARG A 165 -3.40 -4.43 -10.68
N LEU A 166 -4.29 -5.26 -11.20
CA LEU A 166 -4.01 -6.26 -12.21
C LEU A 166 -4.78 -5.88 -13.49
N VAL A 167 -4.10 -5.86 -14.62
CA VAL A 167 -4.70 -5.68 -15.95
C VAL A 167 -4.42 -6.93 -16.77
N VAL A 168 -5.48 -7.60 -17.22
CA VAL A 168 -5.38 -8.69 -18.19
C VAL A 168 -5.70 -8.12 -19.57
N SER A 169 -4.72 -8.17 -20.47
CA SER A 169 -4.81 -7.54 -21.80
C SER A 169 -4.71 -8.58 -22.91
N GLY A 170 -5.64 -8.55 -23.86
CA GLY A 170 -5.58 -9.38 -25.08
C GLY A 170 -4.51 -8.94 -26.08
N SER A 171 -3.98 -7.72 -25.96
CA SER A 171 -2.95 -7.17 -26.86
C SER A 171 -1.54 -7.18 -26.26
N ALA A 172 -1.40 -7.32 -24.94
CA ALA A 172 -0.10 -7.47 -24.31
C ALA A 172 0.59 -8.76 -24.77
N ARG A 173 1.89 -8.68 -25.08
CA ARG A 173 2.72 -9.82 -25.50
C ARG A 173 3.56 -10.39 -24.36
N LEU A 174 3.92 -9.53 -23.41
CA LEU A 174 4.72 -9.84 -22.23
C LEU A 174 4.10 -9.16 -21.00
N PRO A 175 4.29 -9.73 -19.80
CA PRO A 175 3.88 -9.07 -18.57
C PRO A 175 4.77 -7.85 -18.29
N LYS A 176 4.23 -6.87 -17.57
CA LYS A 176 4.99 -5.68 -17.13
C LYS A 176 4.47 -5.15 -15.80
N LEU A 177 5.37 -4.53 -15.04
CA LEU A 177 5.03 -3.70 -13.88
C LEU A 177 5.17 -2.22 -14.24
N GLY A 178 4.27 -1.39 -13.73
CA GLY A 178 4.37 0.06 -13.89
C GLY A 178 3.71 0.79 -12.73
N ALA A 179 4.33 1.89 -12.30
CA ALA A 179 3.69 2.80 -11.36
C ALA A 179 2.49 3.45 -12.05
N THR A 180 1.40 3.60 -11.31
CA THR A 180 0.20 4.27 -11.75
C THR A 180 -0.26 5.27 -10.69
N PRO A 181 -1.00 6.33 -11.05
CA PRO A 181 -1.56 7.22 -10.05
C PRO A 181 -2.35 6.44 -9.00
N ALA A 182 -2.06 6.71 -7.73
CA ALA A 182 -2.87 6.22 -6.62
C ALA A 182 -4.28 6.80 -6.76
N GLY A 183 -5.31 5.98 -6.54
CA GLY A 183 -6.70 6.42 -6.61
C GLY A 183 -7.60 5.53 -5.76
N ARG A 184 -8.36 6.14 -4.87
CA ARG A 184 -9.38 5.46 -4.06
C ARG A 184 -10.65 5.24 -4.87
#